data_AF-A0A0K2GB10-F1
#
_entry.id   AF-A0A0K2GB10-F1
#
_cell.length_a   1.000
_cell.length_b   1.000
_cell.length_c   1.000
_cell.angle_alpha   90.00
_cell.angle_beta   90.00
_cell.angle_gamma   90.00
#
_symmetry.space_group_name_H-M   'P 1'
#
loop_
_entity.id
_entity.type
_entity.pdbx_description
1 polymer ?
#
loop_
_entity_poly.entity_id
_entity_poly.type
_entity_poly.pdbx_seq_one_letter_code
_entity_poly.pdbx_strand_id
1 'polypeptide(L)'
;MWSAEVLEVNPACDVTVHRLRPANQKVLLADRFYRYPEKIAELALGLYYTESRAVVGSYPGSRAMITLDTTPLIQTLSKLWGEPLRPFHAEYHPVIFSAIQNRDYTLTPWQRQPHIDQGVTAMVYLNPEEMCSGGTGLYRHRPTGLSRVPIGLTPELIRLGQQHGLSAQALRTQDGYAEFMNTVFFRPEYAVKENHYINDGNDYWELLYKIEMKPNRLVIFDGRTFHSQHIAPNQFRDYFRMNQILYFQGHD
;
A
#
# COMPACT_ATOMS: atom_id res chain seq x y z
N MET A 1 -22.26 -12.97 15.25
CA MET A 1 -21.22 -13.71 14.50
C MET A 1 -21.20 -13.11 13.10
N TRP A 2 -20.07 -12.60 12.62
CA TRP A 2 -19.97 -11.96 11.31
C TRP A 2 -19.99 -12.99 10.18
N SER A 3 -20.59 -12.67 9.04
CA SER A 3 -20.62 -13.49 7.84
C SER A 3 -19.80 -12.84 6.71
N ALA A 4 -19.46 -13.59 5.66
CA ALA A 4 -18.75 -13.06 4.49
C ALA A 4 -19.58 -12.04 3.68
N GLU A 5 -20.88 -11.89 3.96
CA GLU A 5 -21.76 -10.88 3.33
C GLU A 5 -21.24 -9.45 3.51
N VAL A 6 -20.52 -9.17 4.61
CA VAL A 6 -19.92 -7.84 4.84
C VAL A 6 -18.85 -7.47 3.81
N LEU A 7 -18.34 -8.46 3.07
CA LEU A 7 -17.35 -8.28 2.01
C LEU A 7 -17.99 -8.20 0.61
N GLU A 8 -19.32 -8.21 0.52
CA GLU A 8 -20.03 -8.18 -0.75
C GLU A 8 -19.72 -6.88 -1.51
N VAL A 9 -19.29 -7.03 -2.76
CA VAL A 9 -18.97 -5.91 -3.65
C VAL A 9 -20.27 -5.38 -4.27
N ASN A 10 -20.42 -4.06 -4.28
CA ASN A 10 -21.49 -3.37 -4.97
C ASN A 10 -21.30 -3.56 -6.50
N PRO A 11 -22.26 -4.19 -7.20
CA PRO A 11 -22.17 -4.38 -8.64
C PRO A 11 -22.22 -3.07 -9.44
N ALA A 12 -22.64 -1.97 -8.81
CA ALA A 12 -22.70 -0.62 -9.39
C ALA A 12 -21.60 0.31 -8.85
N CYS A 13 -20.46 -0.23 -8.39
CA CYS A 13 -19.30 0.58 -8.03
C CYS A 13 -18.72 1.31 -9.27
N ASP A 14 -18.27 2.55 -9.07
CA ASP A 14 -17.72 3.36 -10.16
C ASP A 14 -16.22 3.08 -10.33
N VAL A 15 -15.88 2.34 -11.37
CA VAL A 15 -14.49 1.95 -11.64
C VAL A 15 -13.82 2.96 -12.55
N THR A 16 -12.65 3.44 -12.14
CA THR A 16 -11.76 4.29 -12.93
C THR A 16 -10.35 3.72 -12.96
N VAL A 17 -9.69 3.82 -14.11
CA VAL A 17 -8.31 3.34 -14.29
C VAL A 17 -7.43 4.49 -14.72
N HIS A 18 -6.45 4.80 -13.89
CA HIS A 18 -5.40 5.77 -14.19
C HIS A 18 -4.14 5.04 -14.67
N ARG A 19 -3.44 5.65 -15.63
CA ARG A 19 -2.13 5.21 -16.08
C ARG A 19 -1.10 6.31 -15.85
N LEU A 20 -0.28 6.12 -14.82
CA LEU A 20 0.65 7.14 -14.36
C LEU A 20 1.98 7.06 -15.13
N ARG A 21 2.45 8.22 -15.59
CA ARG A 21 3.78 8.37 -16.20
C ARG A 21 4.85 8.47 -15.09
N PRO A 22 6.11 8.11 -15.38
CA PRO A 22 6.63 7.66 -16.68
C PRO A 22 6.38 6.18 -16.99
N ALA A 23 6.20 5.32 -15.99
CA ALA A 23 6.20 3.86 -16.17
C ALA A 23 4.86 3.25 -16.62
N ASN A 24 3.88 4.07 -17.01
CA ASN A 24 2.53 3.66 -17.41
C ASN A 24 1.84 2.78 -16.35
N GLN A 25 2.07 3.10 -15.07
CA GLN A 25 1.61 2.33 -13.92
C GLN A 25 0.10 2.37 -13.82
N LYS A 26 -0.52 1.20 -13.74
CA LYS A 26 -1.96 1.07 -13.56
C LYS A 26 -2.31 1.34 -12.09
N VAL A 27 -3.23 2.28 -11.88
CA VAL A 27 -3.92 2.48 -10.60
C VAL A 27 -5.41 2.36 -10.88
N LEU A 28 -6.06 1.40 -10.24
CA LEU A 28 -7.51 1.20 -10.35
C LEU A 28 -8.17 1.74 -9.08
N LEU A 29 -9.17 2.58 -9.25
CA LEU A 29 -10.03 3.06 -8.18
C LEU A 29 -11.44 2.54 -8.41
N ALA A 30 -12.13 2.12 -7.35
CA ALA A 30 -13.57 1.85 -7.42
C ALA A 30 -14.27 2.57 -6.26
N ASP A 31 -15.12 3.55 -6.60
CA ASP A 31 -15.93 4.27 -5.61
C ASP A 31 -17.23 3.50 -5.32
N ARG A 32 -17.75 3.64 -4.09
CA ARG A 32 -18.90 2.86 -3.59
C ARG A 32 -18.67 1.35 -3.70
N PHE A 33 -17.47 0.90 -3.33
CA PHE A 33 -16.99 -0.45 -3.57
C PHE A 33 -17.77 -1.55 -2.86
N TYR A 34 -17.86 -1.53 -1.54
CA TYR A 34 -18.67 -2.48 -0.78
C TYR A 34 -20.15 -2.13 -0.90
N ARG A 35 -20.99 -3.17 -0.94
CA ARG A 35 -22.45 -3.05 -0.94
C ARG A 35 -22.99 -2.51 0.39
N TYR A 36 -22.33 -2.86 1.49
CA TYR A 36 -22.71 -2.49 2.87
C TYR A 36 -21.52 -1.85 3.61
N PRO A 37 -21.08 -0.63 3.21
CA PRO A 37 -19.91 0.02 3.82
C PRO A 37 -20.02 0.21 5.34
N GLU A 38 -21.22 0.39 5.86
CA GLU A 38 -21.49 0.50 7.28
C GLU A 38 -21.20 -0.81 8.04
N LYS A 39 -21.56 -1.97 7.48
CA LYS A 39 -21.34 -3.27 8.12
C LYS A 39 -19.85 -3.60 8.22
N ILE A 40 -19.07 -3.33 7.18
CA ILE A 40 -17.62 -3.58 7.19
C ILE A 40 -16.89 -2.61 8.14
N ALA A 41 -17.35 -1.37 8.24
CA ALA A 41 -16.82 -0.41 9.20
C ALA A 41 -17.17 -0.81 10.65
N GLU A 42 -18.41 -1.24 10.92
CA GLU A 42 -18.84 -1.75 12.22
C GLU A 42 -18.02 -2.99 12.63
N LEU A 43 -17.80 -3.93 11.71
CA LEU A 43 -16.90 -5.06 11.93
C LEU A 43 -15.50 -4.56 12.29
N ALA A 44 -14.92 -3.65 11.52
CA ALA A 44 -13.57 -3.14 11.76
C ALA A 44 -13.45 -2.47 13.13
N LEU A 45 -14.47 -1.77 13.61
CA LEU A 45 -14.50 -1.10 14.92
C LEU A 45 -14.69 -2.07 16.10
N GLY A 46 -15.34 -3.22 15.87
CA GLY A 46 -15.60 -4.22 16.90
C GLY A 46 -14.44 -5.18 17.20
N LEU A 47 -13.33 -5.08 16.47
CA LEU A 47 -12.18 -5.96 16.63
C LEU A 47 -11.11 -5.38 17.57
N TYR A 48 -10.29 -6.28 18.12
CA TYR A 48 -9.13 -5.91 18.91
C TYR A 48 -7.94 -5.55 17.99
N TYR A 49 -7.39 -4.35 18.17
CA TYR A 49 -6.20 -3.88 17.48
C TYR A 49 -4.95 -4.11 18.31
N THR A 50 -3.88 -4.57 17.67
CA THR A 50 -2.57 -4.76 18.29
C THR A 50 -1.49 -3.98 17.56
N GLU A 51 -0.50 -3.54 18.32
CA GLU A 51 0.76 -2.95 17.83
C GLU A 51 1.93 -3.95 17.90
N SER A 52 1.65 -5.22 18.21
CA SER A 52 2.67 -6.26 18.27
C SER A 52 3.38 -6.39 16.92
N ARG A 53 4.72 -6.28 16.94
CA ARG A 53 5.57 -6.37 15.74
C ARG A 53 5.33 -7.64 14.91
N ALA A 54 4.94 -8.75 15.54
CA ALA A 54 4.63 -10.00 14.85
C ALA A 54 3.43 -9.88 13.89
N VAL A 55 2.50 -8.94 14.16
CA VAL A 55 1.29 -8.72 13.36
C VAL A 55 1.41 -7.48 12.48
N VAL A 56 1.97 -6.39 13.00
CA VAL A 56 2.03 -5.10 12.29
C VAL A 56 3.25 -4.96 11.38
N GLY A 57 4.34 -5.68 11.65
CA GLY A 57 5.60 -5.52 10.93
C GLY A 57 6.15 -4.10 11.04
N SER A 58 6.39 -3.45 9.90
CA SER A 58 6.87 -2.06 9.80
C SER A 58 5.76 -1.02 9.67
N TYR A 59 4.49 -1.41 9.71
CA TYR A 59 3.36 -0.49 9.61
C TYR A 59 3.32 0.51 10.79
N PRO A 60 3.19 1.83 10.57
CA PRO A 60 3.22 2.86 11.62
C PRO A 60 1.87 3.00 12.35
N GLY A 61 1.28 1.89 12.78
CA GLY A 61 -0.01 1.86 13.45
C GLY A 61 -0.37 0.48 13.96
N SER A 62 -1.65 0.26 14.22
CA SER A 62 -2.17 -1.00 14.73
C SER A 62 -2.95 -1.76 13.67
N ARG A 63 -3.07 -3.07 13.86
CA ARG A 63 -3.85 -3.95 12.99
C ARG A 63 -4.80 -4.83 13.78
N ALA A 64 -5.93 -5.13 13.16
CA ALA A 64 -6.87 -6.16 13.58
C ALA A 64 -7.08 -7.16 12.44
N MET A 65 -7.37 -8.41 12.79
CA MET A 65 -7.56 -9.48 11.82
C MET A 65 -8.78 -10.32 12.19
N ILE A 66 -9.51 -10.76 11.17
CA ILE A 66 -10.58 -11.76 11.30
C ILE A 66 -10.55 -12.69 10.08
N THR A 67 -10.89 -13.96 10.31
CA THR A 67 -11.04 -14.93 9.22
C THR A 67 -12.48 -14.94 8.74
N LEU A 68 -12.68 -14.59 7.47
CA LEU A 68 -13.93 -14.73 6.71
C LEU A 68 -13.58 -15.37 5.35
N ASP A 69 -14.58 -15.92 4.66
CA ASP A 69 -14.37 -16.36 3.27
C ASP A 69 -14.15 -15.14 2.35
N THR A 70 -12.89 -14.93 1.95
CA THR A 70 -12.48 -13.85 1.06
C THR A 70 -12.49 -14.26 -0.41
N THR A 71 -12.81 -15.52 -0.74
CA THR A 71 -12.73 -16.05 -2.11
C THR A 71 -13.57 -15.24 -3.11
N PRO A 72 -14.84 -14.90 -2.83
CA PRO A 72 -15.65 -14.09 -3.77
C PRO A 72 -15.10 -12.68 -3.96
N LEU A 73 -14.55 -12.08 -2.90
CA LEU A 73 -13.91 -10.77 -2.95
C LEU A 73 -12.67 -10.83 -3.85
N ILE A 74 -11.78 -11.81 -3.66
CA ILE A 74 -10.55 -11.96 -4.46
C ILE A 74 -10.88 -12.22 -5.94
N GLN A 75 -11.90 -13.03 -6.23
CA GLN A 75 -12.37 -13.25 -7.61
C GLN A 75 -12.85 -11.95 -8.26
N THR A 76 -13.54 -11.10 -7.50
CA THR A 76 -14.00 -9.79 -8.00
C THR A 76 -12.83 -8.84 -8.21
N LEU A 77 -11.89 -8.78 -7.26
CA LEU A 77 -10.66 -7.99 -7.39
C LEU A 77 -9.82 -8.44 -8.59
N SER A 78 -9.74 -9.75 -8.86
CA SER A 78 -9.07 -10.30 -10.04
C SER A 78 -9.71 -9.82 -11.35
N LYS A 79 -11.05 -9.83 -11.42
CA LYS A 79 -11.79 -9.32 -12.60
C LYS A 79 -11.56 -7.82 -12.82
N LEU A 80 -11.63 -7.02 -11.76
CA LEU A 80 -11.38 -5.57 -11.82
C LEU A 80 -9.93 -5.28 -12.24
N TRP A 81 -8.99 -5.99 -11.63
CA TRP A 81 -7.57 -5.84 -11.91
C TRP A 81 -7.20 -6.37 -13.30
N GLY A 82 -7.96 -7.31 -13.85
CA GLY A 82 -7.79 -7.85 -15.20
C GLY A 82 -6.83 -9.03 -15.30
N GLU A 83 -6.38 -9.57 -14.16
CA GLU A 83 -5.51 -10.75 -14.05
C GLU A 83 -5.84 -11.52 -12.76
N PRO A 84 -5.54 -12.82 -12.68
CA PRO A 84 -5.75 -13.60 -11.46
C PRO A 84 -4.91 -13.09 -10.30
N LEU A 85 -5.56 -12.75 -9.18
CA LEU A 85 -4.91 -12.40 -7.93
C LEU A 85 -4.95 -13.59 -6.97
N ARG A 86 -3.83 -13.85 -6.28
CA ARG A 86 -3.69 -14.98 -5.34
C ARG A 86 -3.13 -14.53 -4.00
N PRO A 87 -3.57 -15.08 -2.86
CA PRO A 87 -2.92 -14.83 -1.57
C PRO A 87 -1.46 -15.31 -1.56
N PHE A 88 -0.59 -14.69 -0.76
CA PHE A 88 0.83 -15.07 -0.69
C PHE A 88 1.10 -16.40 0.03
N HIS A 89 0.41 -16.67 1.13
CA HIS A 89 0.77 -17.75 2.06
C HIS A 89 -0.47 -18.44 2.66
N ALA A 90 -1.40 -18.89 1.81
CA ALA A 90 -2.47 -19.84 2.17
C ALA A 90 -3.44 -20.04 1.00
N GLU A 91 -4.31 -21.05 1.12
CA GLU A 91 -5.56 -21.14 0.35
C GLU A 91 -6.57 -20.03 0.71
N TYR A 92 -6.29 -19.22 1.75
CA TYR A 92 -7.15 -18.13 2.22
C TYR A 92 -6.37 -16.84 2.48
N HIS A 93 -7.02 -15.68 2.33
CA HIS A 93 -6.48 -14.40 2.78
C HIS A 93 -7.33 -13.90 3.96
N PRO A 94 -6.76 -13.63 5.15
CA PRO A 94 -7.53 -13.06 6.27
C PRO A 94 -8.01 -11.65 5.93
N VAL A 95 -9.08 -11.19 6.56
CA VAL A 95 -9.46 -9.77 6.51
C VAL A 95 -8.55 -9.03 7.48
N ILE A 96 -7.80 -8.05 6.96
CA ILE A 96 -6.87 -7.24 7.75
C ILE A 96 -7.35 -5.79 7.73
N PHE A 97 -7.57 -5.23 8.91
CA PHE A 97 -7.83 -3.82 9.08
C PHE A 97 -6.61 -3.13 9.68
N SER A 98 -6.30 -1.94 9.16
CA SER A 98 -5.19 -1.13 9.63
C SER A 98 -5.69 0.22 10.12
N ALA A 99 -5.18 0.66 11.27
CA ALA A 99 -5.57 1.89 11.94
C ALA A 99 -4.32 2.73 12.27
N ILE A 100 -4.31 4.01 11.88
CA ILE A 100 -3.27 4.97 12.25
C ILE A 100 -3.92 6.12 13.03
N GLN A 101 -3.38 6.45 14.20
CA GLN A 101 -3.67 7.69 14.90
C GLN A 101 -2.41 8.56 14.95
N ASN A 102 -2.53 9.78 14.46
CA ASN A 102 -1.44 10.70 14.22
C ASN A 102 -1.17 11.61 15.44
N ARG A 103 -1.37 11.11 16.67
CA ARG A 103 -1.28 11.92 17.89
C ARG A 103 0.05 11.77 18.62
N ASP A 104 0.43 10.52 18.87
CA ASP A 104 1.51 10.12 19.78
C ASP A 104 2.44 9.11 19.09
N TYR A 105 2.81 9.37 17.84
CA TYR A 105 3.60 8.45 17.01
C TYR A 105 5.03 8.94 16.81
N THR A 106 5.97 7.99 16.72
CA THR A 106 7.35 8.24 16.29
C THR A 106 7.64 7.38 15.07
N LEU A 107 7.81 8.01 13.92
CA LEU A 107 8.15 7.31 12.69
C LEU A 107 9.64 7.03 12.64
N THR A 108 9.97 5.83 12.22
CA THR A 108 11.32 5.47 11.79
C THR A 108 11.67 6.18 10.49
N PRO A 109 12.96 6.34 10.12
CA PRO A 109 13.35 6.82 8.79
C PRO A 109 12.68 6.06 7.64
N TRP A 110 12.38 4.77 7.80
CA TRP A 110 11.73 3.93 6.79
C TRP A 110 10.25 4.26 6.59
N GLN A 111 9.57 4.76 7.63
CA GLN A 111 8.16 5.17 7.57
C GLN A 111 8.00 6.62 7.11
N ARG A 112 9.11 7.38 7.01
CA ARG A 112 9.16 8.78 6.55
C ARG A 112 9.65 8.92 5.12
N GLN A 113 9.64 7.83 4.38
CA GLN A 113 9.90 7.77 2.94
C GLN A 113 8.93 6.79 2.29
N PRO A 114 8.83 6.78 0.95
CA PRO A 114 8.07 5.78 0.24
C PRO A 114 8.64 4.38 0.48
N HIS A 115 7.76 3.39 0.54
CA HIS A 115 8.09 1.98 0.58
C HIS A 115 7.52 1.29 -0.65
N ILE A 116 7.75 -0.01 -0.72
CA ILE A 116 7.12 -0.93 -1.65
C ILE A 116 6.53 -2.10 -0.87
N ASP A 117 5.52 -2.71 -1.49
CA ASP A 117 4.98 -4.02 -1.11
C ASP A 117 5.40 -5.06 -2.15
N GLN A 118 5.08 -6.31 -1.87
CA GLN A 118 5.21 -7.39 -2.85
C GLN A 118 3.94 -7.47 -3.72
N GLY A 119 4.10 -7.82 -5.00
CA GLY A 119 2.99 -8.15 -5.89
C GLY A 119 2.01 -6.99 -6.11
N VAL A 120 0.74 -7.18 -5.77
CA VAL A 120 -0.36 -6.21 -5.95
C VAL A 120 -0.95 -5.86 -4.59
N THR A 121 -1.11 -4.55 -4.34
CA THR A 121 -1.74 -4.02 -3.13
C THR A 121 -3.16 -3.57 -3.45
N ALA A 122 -4.13 -4.04 -2.67
CA ALA A 122 -5.50 -3.54 -2.68
C ALA A 122 -5.88 -3.00 -1.30
N MET A 123 -6.58 -1.86 -1.26
CA MET A 123 -6.97 -1.22 -0.02
C MET A 123 -8.33 -0.55 -0.15
N VAL A 124 -9.17 -0.64 0.87
CA VAL A 124 -10.44 0.10 0.95
C VAL A 124 -10.41 1.05 2.14
N TYR A 125 -10.70 2.32 1.90
CA TYR A 125 -10.85 3.31 2.97
C TYR A 125 -12.20 3.16 3.68
N LEU A 126 -12.18 3.14 5.02
CA LEU A 126 -13.36 2.83 5.83
C LEU A 126 -13.91 4.00 6.65
N ASN A 127 -13.23 5.14 6.67
CA ASN A 127 -13.72 6.32 7.38
C ASN A 127 -14.99 6.88 6.72
N PRO A 128 -15.90 7.48 7.50
CA PRO A 128 -16.99 8.30 6.96
C PRO A 128 -16.45 9.59 6.32
N GLU A 129 -17.27 10.23 5.48
CA GLU A 129 -16.87 11.36 4.63
C GLU A 129 -16.23 12.50 5.42
N GLU A 130 -16.84 12.86 6.55
CA GLU A 130 -16.39 13.93 7.44
C GLU A 130 -15.05 13.63 8.16
N MET A 131 -14.63 12.37 8.18
CA MET A 131 -13.34 11.92 8.73
C MET A 131 -12.34 11.55 7.63
N CYS A 132 -12.69 11.71 6.35
CA CYS A 132 -11.77 11.48 5.25
C CYS A 132 -10.84 12.68 5.07
N SER A 133 -9.53 12.41 5.07
CA SER A 133 -8.51 13.40 4.74
C SER A 133 -7.24 12.69 4.25
N GLY A 134 -6.37 13.41 3.52
CA GLY A 134 -5.13 12.81 3.03
C GLY A 134 -5.36 11.69 2.00
N GLY A 135 -4.66 10.56 2.15
CA GLY A 135 -4.81 9.41 1.26
C GLY A 135 -3.57 8.55 1.13
N THR A 136 -3.20 8.20 -0.11
CA THR A 136 -1.97 7.46 -0.43
C THR A 136 -1.24 8.21 -1.53
N GLY A 137 0.03 8.54 -1.28
CA GLY A 137 0.91 9.15 -2.29
C GLY A 137 1.66 8.08 -3.07
N LEU A 138 1.81 8.29 -4.38
CA LEU A 138 2.65 7.51 -5.27
C LEU A 138 3.78 8.39 -5.79
N TYR A 139 5.02 7.89 -5.77
CA TYR A 139 6.22 8.69 -5.90
C TYR A 139 7.14 8.23 -7.03
N ARG A 140 7.96 9.17 -7.52
CA ARG A 140 9.15 8.90 -8.33
C ARG A 140 10.39 9.08 -7.47
N HIS A 141 11.29 8.11 -7.51
CA HIS A 141 12.64 8.27 -6.99
C HIS A 141 13.43 9.16 -7.96
N ARG A 142 13.76 10.39 -7.54
CA ARG A 142 14.42 11.41 -8.36
C ARG A 142 15.80 10.97 -8.86
N PRO A 143 16.69 10.36 -8.06
CA PRO A 143 18.01 9.95 -8.52
C PRO A 143 17.99 8.94 -9.69
N THR A 144 17.00 8.04 -9.71
CA THR A 144 16.91 7.00 -10.75
C THR A 144 15.85 7.29 -11.82
N GLY A 145 14.96 8.25 -11.59
CA GLY A 145 13.81 8.53 -12.45
C GLY A 145 12.70 7.46 -12.40
N LEU A 146 12.84 6.43 -11.57
CA LEU A 146 11.90 5.30 -11.49
C LEU A 146 10.74 5.60 -10.54
N SER A 147 9.53 5.18 -10.91
CA SER A 147 8.32 5.24 -10.07
C SER A 147 7.90 3.90 -9.48
N ARG A 148 8.54 2.82 -9.93
CA ARG A 148 8.46 1.47 -9.35
C ARG A 148 9.80 0.79 -9.47
N VAL A 149 10.00 -0.21 -8.64
CA VAL A 149 11.10 -1.14 -8.79
C VAL A 149 10.83 -2.06 -9.99
N PRO A 150 11.78 -2.23 -10.92
CA PRO A 150 11.63 -3.14 -12.05
C PRO A 150 11.42 -4.59 -11.61
N ILE A 151 10.69 -5.33 -12.44
CA ILE A 151 10.44 -6.77 -12.27
C ILE A 151 11.69 -7.55 -12.66
N GLY A 152 12.15 -8.42 -11.78
CA GLY A 152 13.29 -9.30 -12.06
C GLY A 152 14.58 -8.56 -12.39
N LEU A 153 15.60 -9.32 -12.81
CA LEU A 153 16.92 -8.79 -13.13
C LEU A 153 17.00 -8.37 -14.59
N THR A 154 16.33 -7.26 -14.91
CA THR A 154 16.46 -6.63 -16.23
C THR A 154 17.88 -6.12 -16.46
N PRO A 155 18.33 -5.98 -17.73
CA PRO A 155 19.61 -5.35 -18.05
C PRO A 155 19.77 -3.95 -17.44
N GLU A 156 18.68 -3.20 -17.36
CA GLU A 156 18.63 -1.88 -16.73
C GLU A 156 18.91 -1.95 -15.24
N LEU A 157 18.30 -2.92 -14.55
CA LEU A 157 18.52 -3.13 -13.12
C LEU A 157 19.97 -3.57 -12.83
N ILE A 158 20.52 -4.44 -13.69
CA ILE A 158 21.91 -4.88 -13.58
C ILE A 158 22.86 -3.69 -13.74
N ARG A 159 22.64 -2.84 -14.75
CA ARG A 159 23.44 -1.62 -14.96
C ARG A 159 23.33 -0.67 -13.78
N LEU A 160 22.13 -0.46 -13.25
CA LEU A 160 21.91 0.37 -12.07
C LEU A 160 22.65 -0.18 -10.85
N GLY A 161 22.59 -1.50 -10.61
CA GLY A 161 23.35 -2.11 -9.52
C GLY A 161 24.87 -1.97 -9.69
N GLN A 162 25.38 -2.14 -10.90
CA GLN A 162 26.80 -1.97 -11.22
C GLN A 162 27.28 -0.52 -10.98
N GLN A 163 26.47 0.48 -11.31
CA GLN A 163 26.77 1.89 -11.02
C GLN A 163 26.89 2.16 -9.52
N HIS A 164 26.25 1.32 -8.70
CA HIS A 164 26.30 1.37 -7.24
C HIS A 164 27.23 0.31 -6.63
N GLY A 165 28.15 -0.25 -7.42
CA GLY A 165 29.20 -1.16 -6.94
C GLY A 165 28.78 -2.62 -6.76
N LEU A 166 27.57 -3.01 -7.15
CA LEU A 166 27.08 -4.39 -7.04
C LEU A 166 27.38 -5.17 -8.33
N SER A 167 27.92 -6.38 -8.18
CA SER A 167 28.12 -7.28 -9.32
C SER A 167 26.80 -7.88 -9.81
N ALA A 168 26.72 -8.24 -11.09
CA ALA A 168 25.56 -8.95 -11.62
C ALA A 168 25.31 -10.30 -10.94
N GLN A 169 26.37 -10.93 -10.40
CA GLN A 169 26.27 -12.16 -9.60
C GLN A 169 25.56 -11.88 -8.27
N ALA A 170 25.96 -10.81 -7.58
CA ALA A 170 25.37 -10.42 -6.29
C ALA A 170 23.88 -10.12 -6.43
N LEU A 171 23.47 -9.39 -7.47
CA LEU A 171 22.06 -9.06 -7.71
C LEU A 171 21.15 -10.30 -7.91
N ARG A 172 21.72 -11.47 -8.23
CA ARG A 172 20.98 -12.74 -8.39
C ARG A 172 20.72 -13.46 -7.06
N THR A 173 21.33 -13.02 -5.97
CA THR A 173 21.07 -13.57 -4.63
C THR A 173 20.02 -12.72 -3.92
N GLN A 174 19.28 -13.33 -2.99
CA GLN A 174 18.30 -12.61 -2.18
C GLN A 174 18.96 -11.47 -1.38
N ASP A 175 20.10 -11.75 -0.76
CA ASP A 175 20.83 -10.77 0.04
C ASP A 175 21.39 -9.63 -0.81
N GLY A 176 21.96 -9.94 -1.98
CA GLY A 176 22.51 -8.92 -2.87
C GLY A 176 21.42 -8.06 -3.52
N TYR A 177 20.23 -8.63 -3.78
CA TYR A 177 19.07 -7.84 -4.20
C TYR A 177 18.57 -6.93 -3.07
N ALA A 178 18.50 -7.41 -1.83
CA ALA A 178 18.15 -6.57 -0.68
C ALA A 178 19.17 -5.43 -0.45
N GLU A 179 20.46 -5.73 -0.58
CA GLU A 179 21.54 -4.73 -0.52
C GLU A 179 21.40 -3.69 -1.63
N PHE A 180 21.13 -4.12 -2.86
CA PHE A 180 20.84 -3.23 -3.98
C PHE A 180 19.67 -2.28 -3.67
N MET A 181 18.57 -2.81 -3.15
CA MET A 181 17.39 -2.02 -2.82
C MET A 181 17.69 -0.93 -1.78
N ASN A 182 18.43 -1.29 -0.73
CA ASN A 182 18.82 -0.35 0.34
C ASN A 182 19.90 0.64 -0.12
N THR A 183 20.77 0.25 -1.05
CA THR A 183 21.82 1.13 -1.58
C THR A 183 21.27 2.14 -2.58
N VAL A 184 20.28 1.74 -3.38
CA VAL A 184 19.77 2.55 -4.48
C VAL A 184 18.53 3.35 -4.11
N PHE A 185 17.56 2.74 -3.43
CA PHE A 185 16.23 3.33 -3.24
C PHE A 185 15.91 3.69 -1.80
N PHE A 186 16.31 2.86 -0.83
CA PHE A 186 15.88 3.02 0.56
C PHE A 186 17.07 3.32 1.45
N ARG A 187 17.43 4.61 1.50
CA ARG A 187 18.47 5.13 2.38
C ARG A 187 17.87 5.96 3.50
N PRO A 188 18.39 5.92 4.73
CA PRO A 188 17.90 6.79 5.81
C PRO A 188 17.97 8.28 5.45
N GLU A 189 18.97 8.68 4.67
CA GLU A 189 19.13 10.06 4.17
C GLU A 189 17.99 10.51 3.24
N TYR A 190 17.26 9.59 2.62
CA TYR A 190 16.15 9.91 1.71
C TYR A 190 14.83 10.16 2.44
N ALA A 191 14.79 9.88 3.74
CA ALA A 191 13.65 10.16 4.59
C ALA A 191 13.53 11.66 4.87
N VAL A 192 12.30 12.09 5.14
CA VAL A 192 12.07 13.38 5.83
C VAL A 192 12.84 13.39 7.15
N LYS A 193 13.44 14.52 7.53
CA LYS A 193 14.24 14.65 8.76
C LYS A 193 13.38 14.84 10.00
N GLU A 194 12.25 15.50 9.86
CA GLU A 194 11.23 15.72 10.88
C GLU A 194 10.33 14.49 11.06
N ASN A 195 9.61 14.40 12.17
CA ASN A 195 8.72 13.29 12.47
C ASN A 195 7.35 13.43 11.77
N HIS A 196 7.32 13.29 10.44
CA HIS A 196 6.08 13.24 9.67
C HIS A 196 6.23 12.42 8.38
N TYR A 197 5.10 12.04 7.79
CA TYR A 197 5.05 11.35 6.50
C TYR A 197 5.56 12.26 5.37
N ILE A 198 6.05 11.64 4.29
CA ILE A 198 6.72 12.37 3.21
C ILE A 198 5.81 13.29 2.37
N ASN A 199 4.51 12.99 2.30
CA ASN A 199 3.48 13.82 1.67
C ASN A 199 3.86 14.36 0.28
N ASP A 200 4.30 15.62 0.17
CA ASP A 200 4.60 16.29 -1.09
C ASP A 200 5.95 15.86 -1.72
N GLY A 201 6.75 15.06 -1.01
CA GLY A 201 8.07 14.62 -1.46
C GLY A 201 9.21 15.42 -0.84
N ASN A 202 10.41 15.24 -1.39
CA ASN A 202 11.65 15.92 -1.00
C ASN A 202 12.67 15.90 -2.16
N ASP A 203 13.95 16.14 -1.87
CA ASP A 203 15.04 16.13 -2.86
C ASP A 203 15.27 14.76 -3.53
N TYR A 204 14.77 13.68 -2.92
CA TYR A 204 14.92 12.31 -3.41
C TYR A 204 13.62 11.72 -3.96
N TRP A 205 12.47 12.25 -3.55
CA TRP A 205 11.16 11.74 -3.90
C TRP A 205 10.27 12.84 -4.47
N GLU A 206 9.69 12.59 -5.63
CA GLU A 206 8.66 13.46 -6.20
C GLU A 206 7.30 12.79 -6.04
N LEU A 207 6.33 13.48 -5.46
CA LEU A 207 4.93 13.04 -5.50
C LEU A 207 4.41 13.13 -6.95
N LEU A 208 4.07 11.98 -7.55
CA LEU A 208 3.49 11.90 -8.89
C LEU A 208 1.98 11.97 -8.87
N TYR A 209 1.38 11.31 -7.89
CA TYR A 209 -0.06 11.17 -7.80
C TYR A 209 -0.48 10.97 -6.35
N LYS A 210 -1.51 11.71 -5.94
CA LYS A 210 -2.16 11.50 -4.66
C LYS A 210 -3.51 10.86 -4.89
N ILE A 211 -3.67 9.65 -4.35
CA ILE A 211 -4.95 8.96 -4.31
C ILE A 211 -5.71 9.53 -3.12
N GLU A 212 -6.62 10.45 -3.38
CA GLU A 212 -7.47 11.04 -2.35
C GLU A 212 -8.28 9.96 -1.62
N MET A 213 -8.24 10.04 -0.29
CA MET A 213 -9.09 9.24 0.57
C MET A 213 -10.55 9.62 0.34
N LYS A 214 -11.41 8.62 0.13
CA LYS A 214 -12.87 8.77 0.11
C LYS A 214 -13.52 7.57 0.81
N PRO A 215 -14.69 7.72 1.41
CA PRO A 215 -15.41 6.60 2.00
C PRO A 215 -15.67 5.51 0.96
N ASN A 216 -15.48 4.25 1.36
CA ASN A 216 -15.83 3.10 0.53
C ASN A 216 -15.16 3.13 -0.87
N ARG A 217 -13.96 3.70 -0.94
CA ARG A 217 -13.12 3.69 -2.14
C ARG A 217 -12.12 2.56 -2.05
N LEU A 218 -12.20 1.64 -2.99
CA LEU A 218 -11.14 0.67 -3.28
C LEU A 218 -10.04 1.35 -4.10
N VAL A 219 -8.81 0.97 -3.79
CA VAL A 219 -7.60 1.32 -4.51
C VAL A 219 -6.84 0.03 -4.80
N ILE A 220 -6.44 -0.21 -6.06
CA ILE A 220 -5.55 -1.32 -6.45
C ILE A 220 -4.39 -0.77 -7.28
N PHE A 221 -3.15 -1.17 -6.96
CA PHE A 221 -1.96 -0.84 -7.73
C PHE A 221 -0.85 -1.89 -7.56
N ASP A 222 0.15 -1.86 -8.44
CA ASP A 222 1.36 -2.69 -8.34
C ASP A 222 2.14 -2.29 -7.08
N GLY A 223 2.29 -3.21 -6.14
CA GLY A 223 2.92 -2.99 -4.82
C GLY A 223 4.37 -2.51 -4.92
N ARG A 224 5.06 -2.77 -6.04
CA ARG A 224 6.42 -2.29 -6.30
C ARG A 224 6.48 -0.80 -6.65
N THR A 225 5.33 -0.15 -6.82
CA THR A 225 5.24 1.30 -6.97
C THR A 225 5.67 1.96 -5.67
N PHE A 226 6.53 2.97 -5.73
CA PHE A 226 6.94 3.68 -4.52
C PHE A 226 5.75 4.45 -3.95
N HIS A 227 5.36 4.13 -2.72
CA HIS A 227 4.17 4.70 -2.12
C HIS A 227 4.31 4.94 -0.62
N SER A 228 3.49 5.83 -0.09
CA SER A 228 3.46 6.16 1.34
C SER A 228 2.09 6.64 1.74
N GLN A 229 1.75 6.51 3.03
CA GLN A 229 0.55 7.17 3.56
C GLN A 229 0.72 8.68 3.40
N HIS A 230 -0.29 9.34 2.83
CA HIS A 230 -0.31 10.79 2.72
C HIS A 230 -1.13 11.35 3.89
N ILE A 231 -0.46 11.67 4.99
CA ILE A 231 -1.05 12.13 6.25
C ILE A 231 -0.32 13.41 6.67
N ALA A 232 -1.04 14.53 6.65
CA ALA A 232 -0.52 15.81 7.16
C ALA A 232 -0.42 15.78 8.70
N PRO A 233 0.49 16.57 9.32
CA PRO A 233 0.68 16.55 10.77
C PRO A 233 -0.57 16.83 11.62
N ASN A 234 -1.55 17.56 11.09
CA ASN A 234 -2.80 17.89 11.75
C ASN A 234 -3.95 16.90 11.49
N GLN A 235 -3.78 15.93 10.59
CA GLN A 235 -4.82 14.95 10.26
C GLN A 235 -4.80 13.77 11.23
N PHE A 236 -5.94 13.13 11.47
CA PHE A 236 -6.08 11.91 12.28
C PHE A 236 -5.54 12.01 13.73
N ARG A 237 -5.64 13.20 14.33
CA ARG A 237 -5.23 13.44 15.74
C ARG A 237 -6.20 12.79 16.73
N ASP A 238 -7.50 12.93 16.46
CA ASP A 238 -8.57 12.54 17.40
C ASP A 238 -9.34 11.29 16.98
N TYR A 239 -9.08 10.79 15.77
CA TYR A 239 -9.69 9.61 15.19
C TYR A 239 -8.69 8.86 14.32
N PHE A 240 -8.95 7.58 14.08
CA PHE A 240 -8.07 6.72 13.28
C PHE A 240 -8.28 6.93 11.78
N ARG A 241 -7.20 6.89 11.00
CA ARG A 241 -7.26 6.55 9.57
C ARG A 241 -7.42 5.04 9.44
N MET A 242 -8.59 4.61 8.99
CA MET A 242 -9.00 3.20 8.91
C MET A 242 -9.02 2.72 7.46
N ASN A 243 -8.43 1.55 7.23
CA ASN A 243 -8.58 0.85 5.96
C ASN A 243 -8.64 -0.66 6.16
N GLN A 244 -9.23 -1.35 5.20
CA GLN A 244 -8.98 -2.76 4.94
C GLN A 244 -7.85 -2.87 3.93
N ILE A 245 -6.90 -3.78 4.16
CA ILE A 245 -5.79 -4.03 3.22
C ILE A 245 -5.73 -5.50 2.81
N LEU A 246 -5.43 -5.73 1.53
CA LEU A 246 -5.21 -7.05 0.95
C LEU A 246 -3.94 -7.03 0.11
N TYR A 247 -3.13 -8.07 0.23
CA TYR A 247 -1.89 -8.25 -0.50
C TYR A 247 -1.97 -9.52 -1.34
N PHE A 248 -1.66 -9.38 -2.62
CA PHE A 248 -1.73 -10.47 -3.57
C PHE A 248 -0.38 -10.71 -4.25
N GLN A 249 -0.10 -11.97 -4.53
CA GLN A 249 0.80 -12.29 -5.62
C GLN A 249 0.19 -11.71 -6.90
N GLY A 250 0.91 -10.78 -7.52
CA GLY A 250 0.69 -10.47 -8.92
C GLY A 250 1.30 -11.59 -9.77
N HIS A 251 0.75 -11.81 -10.95
CA HIS A 251 1.51 -12.50 -11.99
C HIS A 251 2.42 -11.46 -12.66
N ASP A 252 3.69 -11.81 -12.85
CA ASP A 252 4.55 -11.09 -13.80
C ASP A 252 4.06 -11.33 -15.24
#